data_AF-A0A0D7ALF8-F1
#
_entry.id   AF-A0A0D7ALF8-F1
#
_cell.length_a   1.000
_cell.length_b   1.000
_cell.length_c   1.000
_cell.angle_alpha   90.00
_cell.angle_beta   90.00
_cell.angle_gamma   90.00
#
_symmetry.space_group_name_H-M   'P 1'
#
loop_
_entity.id
_entity.type
_entity.pdbx_description
1 polymer ?
#
loop_
_entity_poly.entity_id
_entity_poly.type
_entity_poly.pdbx_seq_one_letter_code
_entity_poly.pdbx_strand_id
1 'polypeptide(L)'
;MYSARTVVLFSLFAATLAYSPKYRACQTQKAAHVSPLTGCPDGTLYVSADDTSADFATIQEAVLSLPDTDAAVILIGAGAYYEVVNVTRSGPLTLLVRVIANASSDNQAQAGQITESEPTSNMSANLVTIWSNSYVKTGMDDSDSAVLIVAPNQAGALIGSGPTGAPLQPFFGCTDFKAYNIDFQNRAANYAISQALVTDISYANASFYGCSFASYQDTWYTGRNASTYVVDSVIYGETDYLFGFGTAWFQSVTLANRACGGGIAVWKGTNLTDAPGNRYGVYIADSSIIRSPDANATTVTYEECYLGRPWNDLATSVYLRTYMDDSINPAGWTPFDSARPTIENTTYYAENDSHGPGGNTSERVPQDHILTDKEVEELAFTIPGVFLETPTWIDFDYEFSYSQNLVHKGH
;
A
#
# COMPACT_ATOMS: atom_id res chain seq x y z
N MET A 1 6.60 43.15 -37.56
CA MET A 1 5.96 43.05 -36.24
C MET A 1 4.84 42.00 -36.35
N TYR A 2 5.17 40.74 -36.11
CA TYR A 2 4.17 39.67 -36.02
C TYR A 2 3.91 39.44 -34.53
N SER A 3 2.70 39.78 -34.09
CA SER A 3 2.23 39.55 -32.72
C SER A 3 1.82 38.08 -32.60
N ALA A 4 2.63 37.30 -31.89
CA ALA A 4 2.26 35.95 -31.47
C ALA A 4 1.16 36.08 -30.39
N ARG A 5 -0.04 35.60 -30.71
CA ARG A 5 -1.11 35.41 -29.72
C ARG A 5 -0.78 34.13 -28.96
N THR A 6 -0.33 34.28 -27.72
CA THR A 6 -0.24 33.18 -26.75
C THR A 6 -1.66 32.70 -26.46
N VAL A 7 -2.01 31.52 -26.96
CA VAL A 7 -3.22 30.81 -26.55
C VAL A 7 -2.87 30.14 -25.22
N VAL A 8 -3.34 30.73 -24.12
CA VAL A 8 -3.31 30.08 -22.81
C VAL A 8 -4.44 29.05 -22.81
N LEU A 9 -4.09 27.77 -23.01
CA LEU A 9 -5.01 26.68 -22.71
C LEU A 9 -5.15 26.61 -21.18
N PHE A 10 -6.33 26.96 -20.68
CA PHE A 10 -6.72 26.63 -19.32
C PHE A 10 -6.96 25.13 -19.25
N SER A 11 -6.00 24.38 -18.70
CA SER A 11 -6.25 23.01 -18.24
C SER A 11 -7.20 23.09 -17.05
N LEU A 12 -8.45 22.69 -17.28
CA LEU A 12 -9.42 22.42 -16.22
C LEU A 12 -8.89 21.22 -15.41
N PHE A 13 -8.22 21.49 -14.30
CA PHE A 13 -7.98 20.48 -13.28
C PHE A 13 -9.32 20.16 -12.62
N ALA A 14 -9.94 19.05 -13.01
CA ALA A 14 -10.97 18.43 -12.19
C ALA A 14 -10.26 17.90 -10.94
N ALA A 15 -10.57 18.47 -9.76
CA ALA A 15 -10.25 17.83 -8.50
C ALA A 15 -11.09 16.55 -8.42
N THR A 16 -10.55 15.44 -8.91
CA THR A 16 -11.19 14.14 -8.75
C THR A 16 -10.93 13.67 -7.34
N LEU A 17 -12.02 13.35 -6.65
CA LEU A 17 -11.98 12.87 -5.27
C LEU A 17 -11.63 11.37 -5.30
N ALA A 18 -10.82 10.93 -4.35
CA ALA A 18 -10.50 9.54 -4.06
C ALA A 18 -11.70 8.85 -3.41
N TYR A 19 -12.56 8.15 -4.18
CA TYR A 19 -13.69 7.39 -3.63
C TYR A 19 -14.14 6.23 -4.55
N SER A 20 -14.81 5.26 -3.96
CA SER A 20 -15.61 4.27 -4.70
C SER A 20 -17.01 4.82 -4.99
N PRO A 21 -17.50 4.86 -6.25
CA PRO A 21 -18.85 5.30 -6.56
C PRO A 21 -19.93 4.58 -5.75
N LYS A 22 -19.70 3.29 -5.44
CA LYS A 22 -20.56 2.46 -4.58
C LYS A 22 -20.71 3.02 -3.17
N TYR A 23 -19.62 3.53 -2.58
CA TYR A 23 -19.59 3.99 -1.19
C TYR A 23 -19.63 5.51 -1.06
N ARG A 24 -19.61 6.26 -2.16
CA ARG A 24 -19.60 7.73 -2.19
C ARG A 24 -20.66 8.36 -1.29
N ALA A 25 -21.90 7.88 -1.38
CA ALA A 25 -22.99 8.39 -0.57
C ALA A 25 -22.75 8.19 0.93
N CYS A 26 -22.18 7.04 1.32
CA CYS A 26 -21.81 6.75 2.72
C CYS A 26 -20.64 7.61 3.20
N GLN A 27 -19.57 7.69 2.41
CA GLN A 27 -18.33 8.37 2.76
C GLN A 27 -18.48 9.91 2.77
N THR A 28 -19.45 10.47 2.05
CA THR A 28 -19.62 11.93 2.02
C THR A 28 -19.92 12.47 3.44
N GLN A 29 -19.13 13.43 3.92
CA GLN A 29 -19.40 14.09 5.20
C GLN A 29 -20.81 14.70 5.23
N LYS A 30 -21.53 14.48 6.34
CA LYS A 30 -22.88 15.00 6.55
C LYS A 30 -22.85 16.21 7.48
N ALA A 31 -23.88 17.06 7.38
CA ALA A 31 -24.12 18.12 8.34
C ALA A 31 -24.30 17.53 9.76
N ALA A 32 -23.93 18.28 10.80
CA ALA A 32 -23.89 17.79 12.18
C ALA A 32 -25.22 17.25 12.74
N HIS A 33 -26.37 17.65 12.17
CA HIS A 33 -27.70 17.19 12.59
C HIS A 33 -28.23 16.01 11.76
N VAL A 34 -27.45 15.52 10.79
CA VAL A 34 -27.81 14.39 9.92
C VAL A 34 -26.99 13.18 10.32
N SER A 35 -27.65 12.02 10.45
CA SER A 35 -26.97 10.78 10.82
C SER A 35 -25.76 10.52 9.92
N PRO A 36 -24.59 10.17 10.49
CA PRO A 36 -23.41 9.80 9.73
C PRO A 36 -23.64 8.64 8.75
N LEU A 37 -24.57 7.73 9.09
CA LEU A 37 -24.91 6.54 8.30
C LEU A 37 -25.84 6.84 7.11
N THR A 38 -26.26 8.09 6.91
CA THR A 38 -27.13 8.45 5.78
C THR A 38 -26.43 8.13 4.44
N GLY A 39 -27.02 7.22 3.65
CA GLY A 39 -26.48 6.78 2.36
C GLY A 39 -25.47 5.62 2.47
N CYS A 40 -25.29 5.05 3.66
CA CYS A 40 -24.55 3.81 3.86
C CYS A 40 -25.41 2.59 3.55
N PRO A 41 -24.79 1.45 3.18
CA PRO A 41 -25.48 0.17 3.10
C PRO A 41 -26.21 -0.17 4.40
N ASP A 42 -27.35 -0.85 4.30
CA ASP A 42 -28.12 -1.28 5.47
C ASP A 42 -27.26 -2.16 6.39
N GLY A 43 -27.37 -1.94 7.70
CA GLY A 43 -26.58 -2.65 8.70
C GLY A 43 -25.14 -2.15 8.88
N THR A 44 -24.75 -1.04 8.24
CA THR A 44 -23.45 -0.40 8.48
C THR A 44 -23.34 0.04 9.95
N LEU A 45 -22.26 -0.37 10.62
CA LEU A 45 -21.92 0.08 11.97
C LEU A 45 -21.18 1.43 11.91
N TYR A 46 -21.47 2.33 12.85
CA TYR A 46 -20.74 3.58 13.02
C TYR A 46 -19.79 3.52 14.21
N VAL A 47 -18.52 3.82 13.97
CA VAL A 47 -17.48 3.88 15.01
C VAL A 47 -17.02 5.32 15.19
N SER A 48 -16.98 5.81 16.43
CA SER A 48 -16.33 7.08 16.77
C SER A 48 -15.97 7.13 18.24
N ALA A 49 -14.76 7.59 18.55
CA ALA A 49 -14.34 7.83 19.93
C ALA A 49 -15.07 9.02 20.59
N ASP A 50 -15.50 10.00 19.79
CA ASP A 50 -15.99 11.31 20.29
C ASP A 50 -17.49 11.57 19.99
N ASP A 51 -18.13 10.74 19.15
CA ASP A 51 -19.56 10.87 18.82
C ASP A 51 -20.40 9.89 19.65
N THR A 52 -21.24 10.41 20.54
CA THR A 52 -22.11 9.61 21.43
C THR A 52 -23.23 8.87 20.69
N SER A 53 -23.43 9.15 19.40
CA SER A 53 -24.35 8.40 18.53
C SER A 53 -23.69 7.20 17.85
N ALA A 54 -22.38 6.99 18.02
CA ALA A 54 -21.69 5.82 17.49
C ALA A 54 -22.12 4.51 18.18
N ASP A 55 -22.12 3.43 17.42
CA ASP A 55 -22.40 2.09 17.93
C ASP A 55 -21.25 1.59 18.80
N PHE A 56 -20.01 1.97 18.45
CA PHE A 56 -18.80 1.59 19.17
C PHE A 56 -17.81 2.76 19.25
N ALA A 57 -17.01 2.77 20.33
CA ALA A 57 -15.94 3.76 20.51
C ALA A 57 -14.63 3.34 19.82
N THR A 58 -14.44 2.05 19.57
CA THR A 58 -13.22 1.48 18.97
C THR A 58 -13.56 0.63 17.74
N ILE A 59 -12.63 0.54 16.80
CA ILE A 59 -12.81 -0.22 15.57
C ILE A 59 -12.76 -1.71 15.88
N GLN A 60 -11.90 -2.13 16.81
CA GLN A 60 -11.79 -3.53 17.18
C GLN A 60 -13.08 -4.07 17.82
N GLU A 61 -13.76 -3.31 18.68
CA GLU A 61 -15.04 -3.74 19.25
C GLU A 61 -16.12 -3.90 18.16
N ALA A 62 -16.17 -2.99 17.19
CA ALA A 62 -17.08 -3.12 16.06
C ALA A 62 -16.79 -4.38 15.24
N VAL A 63 -15.52 -4.66 14.94
CA VAL A 63 -15.11 -5.90 14.24
C VAL A 63 -15.54 -7.15 15.01
N LEU A 64 -15.33 -7.19 16.33
CA LEU A 64 -15.72 -8.33 17.18
C LEU A 64 -17.24 -8.51 17.31
N SER A 65 -18.03 -7.47 17.05
CA SER A 65 -19.50 -7.53 17.11
C SER A 65 -20.14 -8.18 15.88
N LEU A 66 -19.40 -8.26 14.76
CA LEU A 66 -19.91 -8.72 13.49
C LEU A 66 -20.04 -10.26 13.47
N PRO A 67 -21.05 -10.80 12.75
CA PRO A 67 -21.12 -12.24 12.49
C PRO A 67 -19.91 -12.70 11.65
N ASP A 68 -19.57 -13.98 11.70
CA ASP A 68 -18.36 -14.47 11.04
C ASP A 68 -18.43 -14.40 9.51
N THR A 69 -19.58 -14.71 8.90
CA THR A 69 -19.68 -15.00 7.46
C THR A 69 -20.33 -13.93 6.60
N ASP A 70 -21.19 -13.07 7.18
CA ASP A 70 -21.98 -12.13 6.39
C ASP A 70 -21.14 -10.94 5.91
N ALA A 71 -21.53 -10.29 4.82
CA ALA A 71 -20.88 -9.05 4.42
C ALA A 71 -21.17 -7.94 5.44
N ALA A 72 -20.15 -7.17 5.82
CA ALA A 72 -20.28 -6.10 6.79
C ALA A 72 -19.55 -4.83 6.33
N VAL A 73 -20.07 -3.68 6.76
CA VAL A 73 -19.49 -2.37 6.52
C VAL A 73 -19.38 -1.63 7.84
N ILE A 74 -18.22 -1.01 8.08
CA ILE A 74 -17.98 -0.15 9.23
C ILE A 74 -17.62 1.24 8.70
N LEU A 75 -18.39 2.25 9.07
CA LEU A 75 -18.06 3.66 8.87
C LEU A 75 -17.32 4.18 10.09
N ILE A 76 -16.11 4.72 9.88
CA ILE A 76 -15.24 5.22 10.95
C ILE A 76 -15.26 6.75 10.91
N GLY A 77 -15.63 7.35 12.04
CA GLY A 77 -15.58 8.79 12.28
C GLY A 77 -14.14 9.28 12.37
N ALA A 78 -13.90 10.55 11.99
CA ALA A 78 -12.59 11.17 12.08
C ALA A 78 -11.99 11.03 13.49
N GLY A 79 -10.69 10.76 13.57
CA GLY A 79 -10.01 10.55 14.84
C GLY A 79 -8.73 9.72 14.72
N ALA A 80 -7.97 9.70 15.82
CA ALA A 80 -6.80 8.85 15.96
C ALA A 80 -7.12 7.71 16.95
N TYR A 81 -7.14 6.48 16.45
CA TYR A 81 -7.50 5.28 17.19
C TYR A 81 -6.21 4.54 17.57
N TYR A 82 -5.89 4.55 18.87
CA TYR A 82 -4.75 3.80 19.39
C TYR A 82 -5.18 2.36 19.72
N GLU A 83 -5.10 1.49 18.72
CA GLU A 83 -5.55 0.10 18.82
C GLU A 83 -4.87 -0.80 17.79
N VAL A 84 -5.06 -2.11 17.97
CA VAL A 84 -4.75 -3.13 16.96
C VAL A 84 -6.08 -3.64 16.42
N VAL A 85 -6.25 -3.62 15.11
CA VAL A 85 -7.44 -4.15 14.43
C VAL A 85 -7.12 -5.55 13.93
N ASN A 86 -7.71 -6.56 14.56
CA ASN A 86 -7.55 -7.97 14.23
C ASN A 86 -8.85 -8.54 13.66
N VAL A 87 -8.83 -8.84 12.36
CA VAL A 87 -9.94 -9.36 11.57
C VAL A 87 -9.74 -10.87 11.37
N THR A 88 -10.41 -11.66 12.19
CA THR A 88 -10.39 -13.14 12.12
C THR A 88 -11.56 -13.75 11.36
N ARG A 89 -12.54 -12.93 11.01
CA ARG A 89 -13.76 -13.35 10.32
C ARG A 89 -13.50 -13.78 8.88
N SER A 90 -14.31 -14.73 8.39
CA SER A 90 -14.22 -15.22 7.00
C SER A 90 -15.00 -14.36 5.99
N GLY A 91 -16.09 -13.73 6.44
CA GLY A 91 -16.98 -12.93 5.62
C GLY A 91 -16.42 -11.57 5.20
N PRO A 92 -16.87 -11.00 4.06
CA PRO A 92 -16.42 -9.71 3.56
C PRO A 92 -16.54 -8.58 4.58
N LEU A 93 -15.51 -7.75 4.70
CA LEU A 93 -15.49 -6.59 5.59
C LEU A 93 -14.99 -5.36 4.84
N THR A 94 -15.78 -4.29 4.82
CA THR A 94 -15.37 -2.98 4.30
C THR A 94 -15.24 -1.96 5.42
N LEU A 95 -14.05 -1.37 5.58
CA LEU A 95 -13.81 -0.21 6.43
C LEU A 95 -13.85 1.07 5.58
N LEU A 96 -14.75 1.99 5.94
CA LEU A 96 -14.96 3.25 5.25
C LEU A 96 -14.64 4.42 6.18
N VAL A 97 -14.08 5.48 5.62
CA VAL A 97 -13.89 6.76 6.30
C VAL A 97 -14.73 7.83 5.61
N ARG A 98 -15.14 8.84 6.39
CA ARG A 98 -15.78 10.03 5.83
C ARG A 98 -14.74 10.86 5.07
N VAL A 99 -15.01 11.16 3.81
CA VAL A 99 -14.22 12.10 3.01
C VAL A 99 -14.83 13.49 3.11
N ILE A 100 -13.99 14.50 3.30
CA ILE A 100 -14.40 15.90 3.11
C ILE A 100 -14.54 16.09 1.61
N ALA A 101 -15.75 16.37 1.14
CA ALA A 101 -15.92 16.84 -0.21
C ALA A 101 -15.22 18.21 -0.30
N ASN A 102 -14.03 18.26 -0.90
CA ASN A 102 -13.44 19.54 -1.27
C ASN A 102 -14.47 20.28 -2.12
N ALA A 103 -14.71 21.53 -1.75
CA ALA A 103 -15.81 22.35 -2.24
C ALA A 103 -16.01 22.16 -3.75
N SER A 104 -17.28 21.94 -4.14
CA SER A 104 -17.71 22.01 -5.52
C SER A 104 -17.09 23.23 -6.21
N SER A 105 -16.87 23.10 -7.51
CA SER A 105 -16.35 24.07 -8.48
C SER A 105 -16.94 25.49 -8.44
N ASP A 106 -17.85 25.80 -7.52
CA ASP A 106 -18.55 27.08 -7.42
C ASP A 106 -17.79 28.17 -6.63
N ASN A 107 -16.71 27.81 -5.91
CA ASN A 107 -15.96 28.75 -5.06
C ASN A 107 -14.59 29.20 -5.62
N GLN A 108 -14.24 28.91 -6.87
CA GLN A 108 -12.96 29.36 -7.45
C GLN A 108 -12.90 30.87 -7.81
N ALA A 109 -13.97 31.64 -7.61
CA ALA A 109 -13.98 33.06 -7.96
C ALA A 109 -13.30 34.00 -6.94
N GLN A 110 -12.70 33.50 -5.85
CA GLN A 110 -12.11 34.36 -4.81
C GLN A 110 -10.70 34.00 -4.30
N ALA A 111 -9.98 33.07 -4.92
CA ALA A 111 -8.57 32.83 -4.59
C ALA A 111 -7.66 33.53 -5.61
N GLY A 112 -7.22 34.73 -5.26
CA GLY A 112 -6.25 35.50 -6.06
C GLY A 112 -4.88 34.84 -6.14
N GLN A 113 -4.19 35.11 -7.26
CA GLN A 113 -2.77 34.91 -7.57
C GLN A 113 -1.91 34.29 -6.46
N ILE A 114 -1.43 33.06 -6.70
CA ILE A 114 -0.26 32.51 -6.02
C ILE A 114 0.76 32.11 -7.09
N THR A 115 1.96 32.65 -6.95
CA THR A 115 3.12 32.53 -7.84
C THR A 115 3.78 31.15 -7.72
N GLU A 116 4.35 30.68 -8.84
CA GLU A 116 5.14 29.45 -8.95
C GLU A 116 6.35 29.45 -7.99
N SER A 117 6.22 28.77 -6.85
CA SER A 117 7.34 28.31 -6.02
C SER A 117 6.85 27.28 -5.00
N GLU A 118 7.56 26.14 -4.92
CA GLU A 118 7.41 25.01 -3.98
C GLU A 118 6.30 23.98 -4.30
N PRO A 119 6.63 22.66 -4.36
CA PRO A 119 5.62 21.61 -4.43
C PRO A 119 5.00 21.46 -3.03
N THR A 120 4.00 22.28 -2.73
CA THR A 120 3.17 22.07 -1.55
C THR A 120 2.28 20.85 -1.81
N SER A 121 2.49 19.81 -1.00
CA SER A 121 1.75 18.56 -0.99
C SER A 121 0.27 18.83 -0.75
N ASN A 122 -0.50 18.98 -1.81
CA ASN A 122 -1.95 19.08 -1.75
C ASN A 122 -2.60 17.69 -1.77
N MET A 123 -2.03 16.75 -1.00
CA MET A 123 -2.69 15.48 -0.67
C MET A 123 -3.61 15.76 0.51
N SER A 124 -4.93 15.62 0.35
CA SER A 124 -5.84 15.76 1.49
C SER A 124 -5.52 14.66 2.50
N ALA A 125 -5.06 15.02 3.69
CA ALA A 125 -4.82 14.06 4.76
C ALA A 125 -6.10 13.26 5.03
N ASN A 126 -5.97 11.93 5.18
CA ASN A 126 -7.06 11.09 5.63
C ASN A 126 -7.49 11.53 7.04
N LEU A 127 -8.80 11.43 7.33
CA LEU A 127 -9.35 11.91 8.60
C LEU A 127 -9.23 10.89 9.74
N VAL A 128 -8.86 9.66 9.41
CA VAL A 128 -8.77 8.55 10.36
C VAL A 128 -7.35 8.01 10.34
N THR A 129 -6.76 7.93 11.53
CA THR A 129 -5.50 7.22 11.75
C THR A 129 -5.73 6.08 12.73
N ILE A 130 -5.35 4.87 12.35
CA ILE A 130 -5.28 3.70 13.24
C ILE A 130 -3.80 3.47 13.53
N TRP A 131 -3.43 3.40 14.80
CA TRP A 131 -2.03 3.29 15.16
C TRP A 131 -1.77 2.43 16.40
N SER A 132 -0.60 1.82 16.41
CA SER A 132 0.01 1.15 17.55
C SER A 132 1.49 1.56 17.62
N ASN A 133 2.23 1.08 18.62
CA ASN A 133 3.66 1.35 18.77
C ASN A 133 4.43 0.11 19.25
N SER A 134 3.89 -1.07 18.95
CA SER A 134 4.53 -2.35 19.26
C SER A 134 5.63 -2.65 18.26
N TYR A 135 6.73 -3.23 18.74
CA TYR A 135 7.84 -3.71 17.92
C TYR A 135 8.32 -5.05 18.47
N VAL A 136 8.95 -5.83 17.62
CA VAL A 136 9.43 -7.17 17.96
C VAL A 136 10.52 -7.11 19.01
N LYS A 137 10.38 -7.97 20.01
CA LYS A 137 11.37 -8.24 21.05
C LYS A 137 11.66 -9.73 21.08
N THR A 138 12.75 -10.11 21.73
CA THR A 138 13.11 -11.53 21.90
C THR A 138 11.92 -12.34 22.41
N GLY A 139 11.50 -13.34 21.63
CA GLY A 139 10.39 -14.24 21.94
C GLY A 139 9.03 -13.84 21.34
N MET A 140 8.94 -12.72 20.62
CA MET A 140 7.78 -12.34 19.81
C MET A 140 7.93 -12.83 18.38
N ASP A 141 6.81 -13.09 17.72
CA ASP A 141 6.75 -13.17 16.25
C ASP A 141 6.46 -11.77 15.68
N ASP A 142 6.82 -11.51 14.43
CA ASP A 142 6.64 -10.16 13.87
C ASP A 142 5.17 -9.76 13.75
N SER A 143 4.27 -10.75 13.58
CA SER A 143 2.82 -10.56 13.60
C SER A 143 2.32 -9.91 14.90
N ASP A 144 3.00 -10.11 16.04
CA ASP A 144 2.64 -9.51 17.33
C ASP A 144 2.85 -7.97 17.35
N SER A 145 3.55 -7.42 16.36
CA SER A 145 3.80 -5.98 16.24
C SER A 145 2.83 -5.24 15.31
N ALA A 146 1.99 -5.96 14.55
CA ALA A 146 1.15 -5.39 13.52
C ALA A 146 0.03 -4.48 14.06
N VAL A 147 -0.34 -3.45 13.28
CA VAL A 147 -1.45 -2.53 13.58
C VAL A 147 -2.77 -3.10 13.03
N LEU A 148 -2.73 -3.65 11.82
CA LEU A 148 -3.84 -4.33 11.16
C LEU A 148 -3.44 -5.78 10.87
N ILE A 149 -4.22 -6.72 11.38
CA ILE A 149 -4.09 -8.15 11.10
C ILE A 149 -5.36 -8.62 10.40
N VAL A 150 -5.22 -9.24 9.23
CA VAL A 150 -6.31 -9.91 8.51
C VAL A 150 -5.87 -11.35 8.25
N ALA A 151 -6.26 -12.23 9.15
CA ALA A 151 -5.87 -13.64 9.13
C ALA A 151 -6.92 -14.48 9.85
N PRO A 152 -7.15 -15.76 9.47
CA PRO A 152 -8.21 -16.58 10.06
C PRO A 152 -8.06 -16.79 11.57
N ASN A 153 -6.85 -16.70 12.10
CA ASN A 153 -6.50 -16.82 13.51
C ASN A 153 -5.01 -16.47 13.71
N GLN A 154 -4.56 -16.44 14.97
CA GLN A 154 -3.16 -16.15 15.30
C GLN A 154 -2.16 -17.09 14.61
N ALA A 155 -2.45 -18.40 14.52
CA ALA A 155 -1.54 -19.35 13.89
C ALA A 155 -1.39 -19.11 12.38
N GLY A 156 -2.41 -18.52 11.74
CA GLY A 156 -2.36 -18.07 10.35
C GLY A 156 -1.59 -16.77 10.14
N ALA A 157 -1.57 -15.90 11.14
CA ALA A 157 -0.83 -14.63 11.11
C ALA A 157 0.69 -14.83 11.31
N LEU A 158 1.11 -15.88 12.04
CA LEU A 158 2.52 -16.13 12.30
C LEU A 158 3.36 -16.08 11.01
N ILE A 159 4.39 -15.23 11.01
CA ILE A 159 5.29 -15.07 9.87
C ILE A 159 6.26 -16.26 9.83
N GLY A 160 6.78 -16.62 11.00
CA GLY A 160 7.73 -17.70 11.19
C GLY A 160 9.07 -17.49 10.49
N SER A 161 10.03 -18.33 10.85
CA SER A 161 11.41 -18.22 10.38
C SER A 161 11.69 -19.06 9.12
N GLY A 162 12.77 -18.70 8.42
CA GLY A 162 13.27 -19.45 7.28
C GLY A 162 12.34 -19.44 6.05
N PRO A 163 12.68 -20.23 5.02
CA PRO A 163 12.01 -20.19 3.72
C PRO A 163 10.58 -20.75 3.74
N THR A 164 10.23 -21.55 4.75
CA THR A 164 8.89 -22.10 4.92
C THR A 164 7.97 -21.20 5.75
N GLY A 165 8.50 -20.28 6.55
CA GLY A 165 7.67 -19.53 7.50
C GLY A 165 6.93 -20.44 8.48
N ALA A 166 5.83 -19.94 9.04
CA ALA A 166 4.99 -20.71 9.96
C ALA A 166 4.31 -21.92 9.30
N PRO A 167 3.90 -22.94 10.10
CA PRO A 167 3.18 -24.10 9.58
C PRO A 167 1.92 -23.74 8.80
N LEU A 168 1.61 -24.55 7.78
CA LEU A 168 0.39 -24.39 6.99
C LEU A 168 -0.86 -24.43 7.86
N GLN A 169 -1.81 -23.55 7.57
CA GLN A 169 -3.11 -23.53 8.22
C GLN A 169 -4.19 -24.09 7.29
N PRO A 170 -5.19 -24.81 7.83
CA PRO A 170 -6.28 -25.39 7.03
C PRO A 170 -7.43 -24.40 6.76
N PHE A 171 -7.33 -23.17 7.28
CA PHE A 171 -8.39 -22.16 7.23
C PHE A 171 -7.98 -21.01 6.33
N PHE A 172 -8.97 -20.44 5.65
CA PHE A 172 -8.85 -19.16 4.95
C PHE A 172 -9.67 -18.12 5.74
N GLY A 173 -9.09 -16.94 5.95
CA GLY A 173 -9.70 -15.81 6.65
C GLY A 173 -10.61 -15.01 5.73
N CYS A 174 -10.61 -13.68 5.91
CA CYS A 174 -11.48 -12.78 5.17
C CYS A 174 -11.23 -12.89 3.65
N THR A 175 -12.27 -13.28 2.89
CA THR A 175 -12.15 -13.46 1.44
C THR A 175 -12.28 -12.16 0.63
N ASP A 176 -12.66 -11.07 1.30
CA ASP A 176 -12.87 -9.76 0.70
C ASP A 176 -12.81 -8.66 1.77
N PHE A 177 -11.60 -8.39 2.28
CA PHE A 177 -11.34 -7.23 3.13
C PHE A 177 -11.08 -6.00 2.26
N LYS A 178 -11.73 -4.87 2.57
CA LYS A 178 -11.50 -3.59 1.91
C LYS A 178 -11.30 -2.47 2.92
N ALA A 179 -10.35 -1.58 2.68
CA ALA A 179 -10.16 -0.36 3.46
C ALA A 179 -9.99 0.86 2.55
N TYR A 180 -10.72 1.93 2.86
CA TYR A 180 -10.74 3.17 2.09
C TYR A 180 -10.36 4.37 2.95
N ASN A 181 -9.35 5.14 2.51
CA ASN A 181 -8.99 6.44 3.06
C ASN A 181 -8.62 6.42 4.56
N ILE A 182 -7.83 5.40 4.97
CA ILE A 182 -7.33 5.22 6.35
C ILE A 182 -5.81 5.34 6.36
N ASP A 183 -5.28 6.05 7.35
CA ASP A 183 -3.85 6.04 7.69
C ASP A 183 -3.58 4.98 8.75
N PHE A 184 -2.76 3.98 8.43
CA PHE A 184 -2.28 2.97 9.38
C PHE A 184 -0.83 3.26 9.77
N GLN A 185 -0.53 3.31 11.06
CA GLN A 185 0.80 3.72 11.53
C GLN A 185 1.30 2.86 12.69
N ASN A 186 2.51 2.32 12.53
CA ASN A 186 3.27 1.81 13.67
C ASN A 186 4.27 2.88 14.10
N ARG A 187 4.09 3.39 15.33
CA ARG A 187 4.84 4.50 15.92
C ARG A 187 5.83 4.02 16.99
N ALA A 188 6.36 2.81 16.86
CA ALA A 188 7.29 2.23 17.81
C ALA A 188 8.55 3.11 18.02
N ALA A 189 9.08 3.68 16.94
CA ALA A 189 10.19 4.62 16.96
C ALA A 189 10.16 5.52 15.70
N ASN A 190 11.02 6.53 15.69
CA ASN A 190 11.27 7.42 14.55
C ASN A 190 12.53 7.03 13.74
N TYR A 191 12.93 5.75 13.82
CA TYR A 191 13.99 5.08 13.06
C TYR A 191 13.78 3.55 13.18
N ALA A 192 14.41 2.75 12.32
CA ALA A 192 14.39 1.29 12.44
C ALA A 192 15.08 0.82 13.74
N ILE A 193 14.28 0.31 14.69
CA ILE A 193 14.76 -0.29 15.96
C ILE A 193 14.70 -1.82 15.98
N SER A 194 13.73 -2.37 15.25
CA SER A 194 13.40 -3.77 15.01
C SER A 194 12.17 -3.74 14.10
N GLN A 195 11.69 -4.90 13.65
CA GLN A 195 10.41 -5.05 12.97
C GLN A 195 9.27 -4.40 13.77
N ALA A 196 8.47 -3.59 13.08
CA ALA A 196 7.33 -2.89 13.64
C ALA A 196 6.25 -2.79 12.56
N LEU A 197 5.47 -3.86 12.41
CA LEU A 197 4.55 -4.01 11.28
C LEU A 197 3.40 -3.01 11.33
N VAL A 198 2.94 -2.61 10.14
CA VAL A 198 1.64 -1.94 9.98
C VAL A 198 0.60 -2.97 9.57
N THR A 199 0.88 -3.81 8.58
CA THR A 199 -0.05 -4.83 8.10
C THR A 199 0.51 -6.24 8.25
N ASP A 200 -0.36 -7.18 8.56
CA ASP A 200 -0.18 -8.62 8.39
C ASP A 200 -1.45 -9.20 7.75
N ILE A 201 -1.35 -9.50 6.45
CA ILE A 201 -2.44 -10.12 5.69
C ILE A 201 -2.03 -11.54 5.34
N SER A 202 -2.67 -12.53 5.95
CA SER A 202 -2.26 -13.94 5.82
C SER A 202 -3.49 -14.84 5.62
N TYR A 203 -3.46 -15.73 4.63
CA TYR A 203 -4.61 -16.56 4.23
C TYR A 203 -5.89 -15.74 4.00
N ALA A 204 -5.78 -14.56 3.40
CA ALA A 204 -6.88 -13.63 3.20
C ALA A 204 -6.70 -12.87 1.88
N ASN A 205 -7.80 -12.31 1.38
CA ASN A 205 -7.78 -11.38 0.25
C ASN A 205 -8.12 -9.98 0.75
N ALA A 206 -7.25 -9.01 0.49
CA ALA A 206 -7.41 -7.65 1.01
C ALA A 206 -7.07 -6.58 -0.04
N SER A 207 -7.92 -5.56 -0.15
CA SER A 207 -7.70 -4.42 -1.03
C SER A 207 -7.77 -3.07 -0.31
N PHE A 208 -6.92 -2.14 -0.72
CA PHE A 208 -6.71 -0.86 -0.04
C PHE A 208 -6.70 0.29 -1.04
N TYR A 209 -7.40 1.38 -0.70
CA TYR A 209 -7.71 2.48 -1.61
C TYR A 209 -7.52 3.82 -0.93
N GLY A 210 -6.61 4.67 -1.42
CA GLY A 210 -6.42 5.99 -0.81
C GLY A 210 -5.80 5.93 0.60
N CYS A 211 -5.12 4.84 0.95
CA CYS A 211 -4.60 4.60 2.30
C CYS A 211 -3.16 5.09 2.46
N SER A 212 -2.72 5.24 3.72
CA SER A 212 -1.29 5.33 4.01
C SER A 212 -0.86 4.28 5.03
N PHE A 213 0.39 3.83 4.91
CA PHE A 213 0.98 2.81 5.77
C PHE A 213 2.36 3.30 6.21
N ALA A 214 2.55 3.53 7.51
CA ALA A 214 3.76 4.18 7.99
C ALA A 214 4.43 3.42 9.14
N SER A 215 5.65 2.93 8.87
CA SER A 215 6.61 2.44 9.87
C SER A 215 8.05 2.64 9.36
N TYR A 216 9.03 1.95 9.92
CA TYR A 216 10.43 2.01 9.50
C TYR A 216 10.92 0.65 9.01
N GLN A 217 10.91 -0.37 9.87
CA GLN A 217 11.27 -1.72 9.46
C GLN A 217 10.02 -2.58 9.35
N ASP A 218 9.90 -3.31 8.24
CA ASP A 218 8.86 -4.30 7.98
C ASP A 218 7.44 -3.69 7.98
N THR A 219 7.25 -2.53 7.34
CA THR A 219 5.96 -1.80 7.31
C THR A 219 4.80 -2.68 6.81
N TRP A 220 4.98 -3.36 5.68
CA TRP A 220 3.91 -4.10 5.01
C TRP A 220 4.23 -5.59 4.90
N TYR A 221 3.31 -6.45 5.36
CA TYR A 221 3.38 -7.89 5.14
C TYR A 221 2.18 -8.46 4.36
N THR A 222 2.46 -9.04 3.18
CA THR A 222 1.52 -9.98 2.52
C THR A 222 2.01 -11.40 2.78
N GLY A 223 1.40 -12.05 3.75
CA GLY A 223 1.79 -13.37 4.20
C GLY A 223 1.36 -14.52 3.32
N ARG A 224 1.59 -15.73 3.83
CA ARG A 224 1.34 -16.97 3.10
C ARG A 224 -0.12 -17.09 2.68
N ASN A 225 -0.35 -17.56 1.45
CA ASN A 225 -1.68 -17.75 0.85
C ASN A 225 -2.57 -16.49 0.87
N ALA A 226 -1.99 -15.30 1.04
CA ALA A 226 -2.73 -14.04 0.91
C ALA A 226 -2.60 -13.44 -0.50
N SER A 227 -3.65 -12.72 -0.91
CA SER A 227 -3.63 -11.87 -2.09
C SER A 227 -3.96 -10.44 -1.69
N THR A 228 -3.11 -9.48 -2.07
CA THR A 228 -3.31 -8.07 -1.70
C THR A 228 -3.25 -7.15 -2.90
N TYR A 229 -4.16 -6.17 -2.95
CA TYR A 229 -4.18 -5.12 -3.94
C TYR A 229 -4.16 -3.75 -3.26
N VAL A 230 -3.25 -2.86 -3.64
CA VAL A 230 -3.12 -1.54 -3.05
C VAL A 230 -3.06 -0.51 -4.15
N VAL A 231 -3.93 0.51 -4.08
CA VAL A 231 -3.99 1.57 -5.10
C VAL A 231 -4.10 2.95 -4.47
N ASP A 232 -3.54 3.96 -5.15
CA ASP A 232 -3.67 5.38 -4.77
C ASP A 232 -3.21 5.62 -3.32
N SER A 233 -2.13 4.95 -2.90
CA SER A 233 -1.73 4.86 -1.51
C SER A 233 -0.26 5.25 -1.31
N VAL A 234 0.11 5.59 -0.08
CA VAL A 234 1.50 5.92 0.28
C VAL A 234 2.03 4.93 1.31
N ILE A 235 3.15 4.28 1.02
CA ILE A 235 3.82 3.36 1.94
C ILE A 235 5.15 3.99 2.36
N TYR A 236 5.31 4.23 3.65
CA TYR A 236 6.54 4.78 4.23
C TYR A 236 7.35 3.68 4.92
N GLY A 237 8.66 3.70 4.71
CA GLY A 237 9.55 2.75 5.35
C GLY A 237 11.03 3.04 5.16
N GLU A 238 11.86 2.22 5.77
CA GLU A 238 13.33 2.30 5.76
C GLU A 238 13.96 0.94 5.43
N THR A 239 13.64 -0.09 6.21
CA THR A 239 14.24 -1.43 6.07
C THR A 239 13.18 -2.46 5.69
N ASP A 240 13.39 -3.16 4.57
CA ASP A 240 12.56 -4.29 4.13
C ASP A 240 11.05 -4.00 4.18
N TYR A 241 10.67 -2.76 3.88
CA TYR A 241 9.37 -2.24 4.30
C TYR A 241 8.21 -2.75 3.45
N LEU A 242 8.47 -3.36 2.29
CA LEU A 242 7.57 -4.30 1.64
C LEU A 242 8.17 -5.69 1.75
N PHE A 243 7.64 -6.51 2.65
CA PHE A 243 8.06 -7.90 2.76
C PHE A 243 6.88 -8.85 2.69
N GLY A 244 7.12 -10.12 2.38
CA GLY A 244 5.99 -11.00 2.15
C GLY A 244 6.32 -12.39 1.65
N PHE A 245 5.25 -13.08 1.32
CA PHE A 245 5.24 -14.46 0.84
C PHE A 245 4.10 -14.69 -0.18
N GLY A 246 2.91 -14.12 0.03
CA GLY A 246 1.78 -14.29 -0.88
C GLY A 246 1.93 -13.55 -2.22
N THR A 247 0.82 -13.09 -2.79
CA THR A 247 0.83 -12.29 -4.02
C THR A 247 0.35 -10.87 -3.71
N ALA A 248 1.20 -9.88 -4.00
CA ALA A 248 0.87 -8.48 -3.80
C ALA A 248 0.96 -7.68 -5.10
N TRP A 249 -0.06 -6.88 -5.38
CA TRP A 249 -0.08 -5.91 -6.47
C TRP A 249 -0.26 -4.50 -5.91
N PHE A 250 0.75 -3.66 -6.08
CA PHE A 250 0.73 -2.24 -5.75
C PHE A 250 0.62 -1.44 -7.04
N GLN A 251 -0.35 -0.54 -7.15
CA GLN A 251 -0.59 0.25 -8.34
C GLN A 251 -0.75 1.72 -8.01
N SER A 252 -0.11 2.63 -8.75
CA SER A 252 -0.27 4.06 -8.48
C SER A 252 -0.01 4.40 -7.00
N VAL A 253 0.99 3.75 -6.41
CA VAL A 253 1.42 4.01 -5.04
C VAL A 253 2.67 4.88 -5.02
N THR A 254 2.90 5.53 -3.90
CA THR A 254 4.17 6.18 -3.57
C THR A 254 4.88 5.36 -2.49
N LEU A 255 6.05 4.83 -2.84
CA LEU A 255 6.97 4.18 -1.91
C LEU A 255 7.95 5.24 -1.39
N ALA A 256 7.77 5.66 -0.13
CA ALA A 256 8.44 6.81 0.47
C ALA A 256 9.56 6.35 1.42
N ASN A 257 10.80 6.46 0.96
CA ASN A 257 12.02 6.04 1.66
C ASN A 257 12.36 7.02 2.80
N ARG A 258 12.14 6.61 4.05
CA ARG A 258 12.52 7.36 5.26
C ARG A 258 14.02 7.37 5.52
N ALA A 259 14.67 6.28 5.12
CA ALA A 259 16.10 6.07 5.00
C ALA A 259 16.30 4.83 4.10
N CYS A 260 17.53 4.39 3.92
CA CYS A 260 17.86 3.20 3.14
C CYS A 260 18.46 2.14 4.06
N GLY A 261 17.80 0.99 4.18
CA GLY A 261 18.32 -0.19 4.87
C GLY A 261 17.80 -1.46 4.22
N GLY A 262 18.65 -2.47 4.02
CA GLY A 262 18.23 -3.71 3.35
C GLY A 262 17.75 -3.44 1.91
N GLY A 263 16.47 -3.75 1.62
CA GLY A 263 15.82 -3.40 0.35
C GLY A 263 14.40 -2.89 0.52
N ILE A 264 13.83 -2.29 -0.53
CA ILE A 264 12.42 -1.88 -0.55
C ILE A 264 11.50 -3.11 -0.53
N ALA A 265 11.72 -4.04 -1.48
CA ALA A 265 10.94 -5.27 -1.65
C ALA A 265 11.72 -6.53 -1.25
N VAL A 266 11.19 -7.30 -0.29
CA VAL A 266 11.84 -8.49 0.29
C VAL A 266 10.85 -9.65 0.40
N TRP A 267 10.83 -10.50 -0.63
CA TRP A 267 9.85 -11.59 -0.71
C TRP A 267 10.45 -12.97 -0.39
N LYS A 268 9.65 -13.83 0.26
CA LYS A 268 9.95 -15.26 0.34
C LYS A 268 9.69 -15.90 -1.03
N GLY A 269 10.69 -16.60 -1.52
CA GLY A 269 10.55 -17.50 -2.66
C GLY A 269 10.10 -18.88 -2.23
N THR A 270 9.35 -19.59 -3.07
CA THR A 270 9.04 -20.99 -2.79
C THR A 270 8.74 -21.78 -4.06
N ASN A 271 9.10 -23.06 -4.04
CA ASN A 271 8.56 -24.05 -4.96
C ASN A 271 7.45 -24.89 -4.31
N LEU A 272 7.18 -24.67 -3.01
CA LEU A 272 6.14 -25.32 -2.23
C LEU A 272 4.89 -24.46 -2.31
N THR A 273 4.09 -24.71 -3.33
CA THR A 273 2.82 -24.02 -3.49
C THR A 273 1.67 -24.96 -3.18
N ASP A 274 0.75 -24.55 -2.30
CA ASP A 274 -0.56 -25.21 -2.15
C ASP A 274 -1.45 -24.97 -3.39
N ALA A 275 -1.03 -24.08 -4.29
CA ALA A 275 -1.70 -23.70 -5.52
C ALA A 275 -0.76 -23.91 -6.73
N PRO A 276 -0.98 -24.94 -7.56
CA PRO A 276 -0.30 -25.11 -8.84
C PRO A 276 -0.51 -23.87 -9.72
N GLY A 277 0.58 -23.28 -10.21
CA GLY A 277 0.55 -22.12 -11.10
C GLY A 277 0.50 -20.75 -10.40
N ASN A 278 0.61 -20.69 -9.07
CA ASN A 278 0.59 -19.41 -8.35
C ASN A 278 1.75 -18.48 -8.76
N ARG A 279 1.53 -17.18 -8.59
CA ARG A 279 2.49 -16.11 -8.89
C ARG A 279 2.81 -15.35 -7.62
N TYR A 280 3.27 -16.08 -6.60
CA TYR A 280 3.73 -15.48 -5.36
C TYR A 280 4.89 -14.54 -5.66
N GLY A 281 4.81 -13.34 -5.11
CA GLY A 281 5.69 -12.24 -5.46
C GLY A 281 5.03 -10.90 -5.21
N VAL A 282 5.83 -9.85 -5.37
CA VAL A 282 5.38 -8.47 -5.32
C VAL A 282 5.49 -7.83 -6.70
N TYR A 283 4.41 -7.18 -7.12
CA TYR A 283 4.28 -6.52 -8.41
C TYR A 283 3.91 -5.06 -8.17
N ILE A 284 4.75 -4.14 -8.60
CA ILE A 284 4.62 -2.70 -8.38
C ILE A 284 4.47 -2.04 -9.75
N ALA A 285 3.32 -1.43 -10.02
CA ALA A 285 2.94 -0.92 -11.33
C ALA A 285 2.55 0.56 -11.27
N ASP A 286 2.95 1.35 -12.27
CA ASP A 286 2.50 2.73 -12.44
C ASP A 286 2.69 3.58 -11.17
N SER A 287 3.81 3.35 -10.47
CA SER A 287 4.06 3.83 -9.11
C SER A 287 5.28 4.75 -9.05
N SER A 288 5.56 5.31 -7.88
CA SER A 288 6.74 6.15 -7.66
C SER A 288 7.52 5.71 -6.43
N ILE A 289 8.84 5.82 -6.51
CA ILE A 289 9.77 5.71 -5.38
C ILE A 289 10.40 7.07 -5.17
N ILE A 290 10.28 7.58 -3.94
CA ILE A 290 10.81 8.88 -3.56
C ILE A 290 11.50 8.81 -2.20
N ARG A 291 12.43 9.73 -1.96
CA ARG A 291 12.83 10.12 -0.62
C ARG A 291 11.61 10.67 0.09
N SER A 292 11.29 10.10 1.25
CA SER A 292 10.10 10.50 2.01
C SER A 292 10.15 12.00 2.37
N PRO A 293 9.05 12.75 2.22
CA PRO A 293 8.96 14.12 2.72
C PRO A 293 9.20 14.24 4.23
N ASP A 294 8.93 13.17 4.99
CA ASP A 294 9.12 13.13 6.45
C ASP A 294 10.46 12.51 6.90
N ALA A 295 11.33 12.10 5.97
CA ALA A 295 12.67 11.62 6.31
C ALA A 295 13.51 12.73 6.96
N ASN A 296 14.26 12.36 8.00
CA ASN A 296 15.17 13.28 8.69
C ASN A 296 16.07 14.01 7.69
N ALA A 297 16.15 15.34 7.80
CA ALA A 297 16.87 16.20 6.87
C ALA A 297 18.35 15.83 6.70
N THR A 298 18.97 15.18 7.69
CA THR A 298 20.37 14.73 7.62
C THR A 298 20.55 13.32 7.06
N THR A 299 19.47 12.59 6.81
CA THR A 299 19.53 11.25 6.21
C THR A 299 19.97 11.36 4.75
N VAL A 300 21.10 10.74 4.45
CA VAL A 300 21.59 10.56 3.08
C VAL A 300 20.87 9.37 2.47
N THR A 301 20.30 9.57 1.29
CA THR A 301 19.60 8.51 0.53
C THR A 301 20.06 8.41 -0.91
N TYR A 302 20.81 9.41 -1.42
CA TYR A 302 21.30 9.47 -2.80
C TYR A 302 22.08 8.20 -3.15
N GLU A 303 21.57 7.42 -4.11
CA GLU A 303 22.12 6.14 -4.57
C GLU A 303 22.33 5.07 -3.46
N GLU A 304 21.61 5.15 -2.34
CA GLU A 304 21.78 4.23 -1.20
C GLU A 304 20.69 3.15 -1.10
N CYS A 305 19.51 3.36 -1.69
CA CYS A 305 18.35 2.47 -1.53
C CYS A 305 18.34 1.38 -2.61
N TYR A 306 18.17 0.12 -2.22
CA TYR A 306 17.98 -0.99 -3.15
C TYR A 306 16.50 -1.24 -3.41
N LEU A 307 16.13 -1.56 -4.66
CA LEU A 307 14.81 -2.04 -5.05
C LEU A 307 14.39 -3.27 -4.22
N GLY A 308 15.34 -4.12 -3.86
CA GLY A 308 15.03 -5.26 -3.01
C GLY A 308 16.22 -6.15 -2.72
N ARG A 309 15.93 -7.19 -1.93
CA ARG A 309 16.85 -8.30 -1.65
C ARG A 309 16.07 -9.59 -1.43
N PRO A 310 16.61 -10.76 -1.78
CA PRO A 310 15.84 -12.00 -1.76
C PRO A 310 15.78 -12.52 -0.33
N TRP A 311 14.60 -12.56 0.30
CA TRP A 311 14.49 -13.19 1.62
C TRP A 311 14.99 -14.64 1.54
N ASN A 312 14.64 -15.34 0.46
CA ASN A 312 15.28 -16.57 0.03
C ASN A 312 15.28 -16.73 -1.49
N ASP A 313 15.95 -17.78 -1.97
CA ASP A 313 15.95 -18.14 -3.39
C ASP A 313 14.51 -18.29 -3.91
N LEU A 314 14.29 -18.05 -5.20
CA LEU A 314 12.96 -18.04 -5.85
C LEU A 314 12.10 -16.81 -5.51
N ALA A 315 12.65 -15.79 -4.83
CA ALA A 315 11.93 -14.55 -4.59
C ALA A 315 11.53 -13.91 -5.93
N THR A 316 10.34 -13.31 -5.98
CA THR A 316 9.83 -12.62 -7.18
C THR A 316 9.47 -11.18 -6.82
N SER A 317 10.11 -10.23 -7.48
CA SER A 317 9.80 -8.80 -7.36
C SER A 317 9.84 -8.16 -8.74
N VAL A 318 8.77 -7.46 -9.11
CA VAL A 318 8.60 -6.88 -10.45
C VAL A 318 8.18 -5.41 -10.34
N TYR A 319 8.93 -4.52 -10.98
CA TYR A 319 8.62 -3.11 -11.11
C TYR A 319 8.21 -2.78 -12.55
N LEU A 320 7.05 -2.16 -12.75
CA LEU A 320 6.48 -1.83 -14.06
C LEU A 320 6.15 -0.34 -14.09
N ARG A 321 6.64 0.40 -15.10
CA ARG A 321 6.35 1.83 -15.33
C ARG A 321 6.50 2.66 -14.06
N THR A 322 7.62 2.47 -13.36
CA THR A 322 7.84 3.05 -12.03
C THR A 322 8.80 4.23 -12.11
N TYR A 323 8.38 5.38 -11.59
CA TYR A 323 9.27 6.52 -11.38
C TYR A 323 10.19 6.23 -10.19
N MET A 324 11.49 6.50 -10.32
CA MET A 324 12.49 6.33 -9.28
C MET A 324 13.32 7.60 -9.18
N ASP A 325 13.32 8.24 -8.01
CA ASP A 325 14.18 9.38 -7.74
C ASP A 325 15.66 8.97 -7.60
N ASP A 326 16.54 9.92 -7.25
CA ASP A 326 17.97 9.68 -7.12
C ASP A 326 18.37 8.89 -5.86
N SER A 327 17.41 8.39 -5.08
CA SER A 327 17.72 7.52 -3.93
C SER A 327 18.12 6.10 -4.32
N ILE A 328 17.73 5.63 -5.50
CA ILE A 328 17.97 4.23 -5.90
C ILE A 328 19.43 4.00 -6.27
N ASN A 329 20.03 2.99 -5.64
CA ASN A 329 21.37 2.52 -5.95
C ASN A 329 21.44 1.99 -7.41
N PRO A 330 22.46 2.35 -8.21
CA PRO A 330 22.57 1.92 -9.60
C PRO A 330 22.55 0.39 -9.80
N ALA A 331 23.02 -0.38 -8.82
CA ALA A 331 22.97 -1.85 -8.86
C ALA A 331 21.53 -2.41 -8.82
N GLY A 332 20.57 -1.63 -8.29
CA GLY A 332 19.16 -1.97 -8.15
C GLY A 332 18.90 -2.97 -7.01
N TRP A 333 19.53 -4.13 -7.05
CA TRP A 333 19.29 -5.23 -6.11
C TRP A 333 20.53 -5.58 -5.32
N THR A 334 20.35 -6.07 -4.10
CA THR A 334 21.45 -6.46 -3.21
C THR A 334 21.28 -7.89 -2.70
N PRO A 335 22.37 -8.63 -2.41
CA PRO A 335 22.28 -9.90 -1.69
C PRO A 335 21.58 -9.74 -0.34
N PHE A 336 21.03 -10.83 0.20
CA PHE A 336 20.25 -10.75 1.44
C PHE A 336 21.09 -10.28 2.62
N ASP A 337 22.23 -10.92 2.87
CA ASP A 337 23.15 -10.61 3.94
C ASP A 337 24.56 -11.18 3.66
N SER A 338 25.48 -11.04 4.62
CA SER A 338 26.84 -11.57 4.50
C SER A 338 26.92 -13.10 4.51
N ALA A 339 25.90 -13.80 5.01
CA ALA A 339 25.81 -15.26 4.96
C ALA A 339 25.31 -15.74 3.60
N ARG A 340 24.61 -14.89 2.84
CA ARG A 340 24.12 -15.13 1.47
C ARG A 340 24.58 -14.01 0.55
N PRO A 341 25.89 -13.99 0.20
CA PRO A 341 26.54 -12.87 -0.50
C PRO A 341 26.22 -12.80 -2.01
N THR A 342 25.32 -13.65 -2.52
CA THR A 342 24.92 -13.73 -3.92
C THR A 342 23.40 -13.68 -4.06
N ILE A 343 22.95 -13.12 -5.18
CA ILE A 343 21.57 -13.28 -5.65
C ILE A 343 21.56 -14.49 -6.59
N GLU A 344 20.85 -15.55 -6.18
CA GLU A 344 20.76 -16.77 -6.97
C GLU A 344 19.94 -16.54 -8.25
N ASN A 345 20.36 -17.17 -9.36
CA ASN A 345 19.68 -17.05 -10.66
C ASN A 345 18.25 -17.64 -10.66
N THR A 346 17.87 -18.33 -9.59
CA THR A 346 16.50 -18.82 -9.38
C THR A 346 15.56 -17.73 -8.87
N THR A 347 16.08 -16.61 -8.36
CA THR A 347 15.31 -15.41 -8.02
C THR A 347 14.89 -14.68 -9.29
N TYR A 348 13.66 -14.19 -9.34
CA TYR A 348 13.12 -13.47 -10.49
C TYR A 348 12.91 -11.99 -10.14
N TYR A 349 13.86 -11.17 -10.56
CA TYR A 349 13.77 -9.71 -10.46
C TYR A 349 13.61 -9.09 -11.83
N ALA A 350 12.68 -8.16 -11.96
CA ALA A 350 12.40 -7.56 -13.24
C ALA A 350 11.99 -6.10 -13.14
N GLU A 351 12.39 -5.34 -14.15
CA GLU A 351 11.99 -3.97 -14.39
C GLU A 351 11.44 -3.81 -15.82
N ASN A 352 10.39 -3.01 -15.98
CA ASN A 352 9.92 -2.53 -17.28
C ASN A 352 9.61 -1.04 -17.17
N ASP A 353 10.14 -0.24 -18.11
CA ASP A 353 9.87 1.20 -18.22
C ASP A 353 10.08 1.99 -16.90
N SER A 354 11.07 1.59 -16.11
CA SER A 354 11.58 2.39 -14.99
C SER A 354 12.16 3.70 -15.53
N HIS A 355 11.86 4.82 -14.85
CA HIS A 355 12.26 6.14 -15.30
C HIS A 355 12.54 7.09 -14.13
N GLY A 356 13.11 8.27 -14.42
CA GLY A 356 13.68 9.16 -13.39
C GLY A 356 15.16 8.87 -13.14
N PRO A 357 15.81 9.64 -12.25
CA PRO A 357 17.26 9.51 -11.99
C PRO A 357 17.69 8.10 -11.55
N GLY A 358 16.93 7.44 -10.67
CA GLY A 358 17.20 6.08 -10.20
C GLY A 358 16.69 4.97 -11.13
N GLY A 359 15.90 5.34 -12.14
CA GLY A 359 15.33 4.41 -13.11
C GLY A 359 16.29 4.01 -14.22
N ASN A 360 17.53 4.51 -14.23
CA ASN A 360 18.53 4.08 -15.20
C ASN A 360 19.01 2.66 -14.88
N THR A 361 18.74 1.74 -15.79
CA THR A 361 19.03 0.31 -15.62
C THR A 361 20.41 -0.11 -16.14
N SER A 362 21.24 0.80 -16.65
CA SER A 362 22.52 0.47 -17.30
C SER A 362 23.57 -0.19 -16.39
N GLU A 363 23.41 -0.06 -15.07
CA GLU A 363 24.35 -0.57 -14.06
C GLU A 363 23.74 -1.64 -13.16
N ARG A 364 22.54 -2.14 -13.50
CA ARG A 364 21.87 -3.19 -12.73
C ARG A 364 22.71 -4.44 -12.65
N VAL A 365 22.55 -5.16 -11.54
CA VAL A 365 23.12 -6.49 -11.40
C VAL A 365 22.61 -7.43 -12.51
N PRO A 366 23.40 -8.42 -12.95
CA PRO A 366 23.02 -9.31 -14.05
C PRO A 366 21.74 -10.15 -13.81
N GLN A 367 21.30 -10.28 -12.56
CA GLN A 367 20.08 -10.98 -12.16
C GLN A 367 18.80 -10.19 -12.48
N ASP A 368 18.92 -8.92 -12.83
CA ASP A 368 17.77 -8.10 -13.17
C ASP A 368 17.32 -8.32 -14.62
N HIS A 369 16.07 -8.70 -14.80
CA HIS A 369 15.43 -8.85 -16.09
C HIS A 369 14.83 -7.51 -16.53
N ILE A 370 15.53 -6.81 -17.42
CA ILE A 370 15.01 -5.60 -18.05
C ILE A 370 14.09 -5.99 -19.20
N LEU A 371 12.78 -5.87 -18.99
CA LEU A 371 11.74 -6.37 -19.88
C LEU A 371 11.25 -5.30 -20.85
N THR A 372 10.99 -5.75 -22.07
CA THR A 372 10.21 -5.02 -23.08
C THR A 372 8.70 -5.10 -22.81
N ASP A 373 7.92 -4.17 -23.35
CA ASP A 373 6.45 -4.20 -23.24
C ASP A 373 5.84 -5.51 -23.76
N LYS A 374 6.45 -6.07 -24.80
CA LYS A 374 6.05 -7.36 -25.36
C LYS A 374 6.28 -8.50 -24.35
N GLU A 375 7.41 -8.52 -23.66
CA GLU A 375 7.67 -9.55 -22.63
C GLU A 375 6.73 -9.41 -21.43
N VAL A 376 6.40 -8.17 -21.04
CA VAL A 376 5.39 -7.90 -19.99
C VAL A 376 4.02 -8.48 -20.39
N GLU A 377 3.61 -8.32 -21.65
CA GLU A 377 2.39 -8.91 -22.20
C GLU A 377 2.45 -10.45 -22.23
N GLU A 378 3.54 -11.03 -22.77
CA GLU A 378 3.73 -12.48 -22.87
C GLU A 378 3.79 -13.17 -21.49
N LEU A 379 4.38 -12.51 -20.50
CA LEU A 379 4.40 -12.96 -19.11
C LEU A 379 3.08 -12.70 -18.38
N ALA A 380 2.12 -11.99 -19.00
CA ALA A 380 0.85 -11.62 -18.41
C ALA A 380 1.00 -10.87 -17.07
N PHE A 381 1.91 -9.90 -16.99
CA PHE A 381 2.03 -9.02 -15.81
C PHE A 381 0.92 -7.96 -15.82
N THR A 382 -0.28 -8.44 -15.53
CA THR A 382 -1.52 -7.70 -15.36
C THR A 382 -2.22 -8.21 -14.10
N ILE A 383 -3.17 -7.46 -13.53
CA ILE A 383 -3.94 -7.91 -12.35
C ILE A 383 -4.53 -9.32 -12.60
N PRO A 384 -5.26 -9.59 -13.71
CA PRO A 384 -5.80 -10.93 -13.92
C PRO A 384 -4.75 -12.00 -14.18
N GLY A 385 -3.64 -11.65 -14.83
CA GLY A 385 -2.57 -12.59 -15.09
C GLY A 385 -1.77 -12.95 -13.85
N VAL A 386 -1.60 -12.03 -12.90
CA VAL A 386 -0.91 -12.26 -11.62
C VAL A 386 -1.78 -13.02 -10.63
N PHE A 387 -3.04 -12.63 -10.46
CA PHE A 387 -3.96 -13.34 -9.56
C PHE A 387 -4.58 -14.59 -10.19
N LEU A 388 -4.37 -14.82 -11.49
CA LEU A 388 -4.88 -15.96 -12.27
C LEU A 388 -6.41 -16.03 -12.35
N GLU A 389 -7.06 -14.93 -12.05
CA GLU A 389 -8.50 -14.72 -12.09
C GLU A 389 -8.79 -13.23 -12.24
N THR A 390 -10.03 -12.85 -12.55
CA THR A 390 -10.48 -11.46 -12.33
C THR A 390 -10.95 -11.36 -10.87
N PRO A 391 -10.18 -10.73 -9.96
CA PRO A 391 -10.47 -10.87 -8.54
C PRO A 391 -11.69 -10.05 -8.14
N THR A 392 -12.70 -10.68 -7.55
CA THR A 392 -13.96 -10.01 -7.15
C THR A 392 -13.82 -9.19 -5.87
N TRP A 393 -12.74 -9.40 -5.12
CA TRP A 393 -12.41 -8.65 -3.91
C TRP A 393 -11.68 -7.32 -4.20
N ILE A 394 -11.45 -7.01 -5.49
CA ILE A 394 -10.95 -5.71 -5.94
C ILE A 394 -12.14 -4.87 -6.45
N ASP A 395 -12.30 -3.68 -5.90
CA ASP A 395 -13.11 -2.59 -6.46
C ASP A 395 -12.38 -1.91 -7.63
N PHE A 396 -12.69 -2.35 -8.85
CA PHE A 396 -12.17 -1.74 -10.08
C PHE A 396 -12.86 -0.41 -10.45
N ASP A 397 -13.94 -0.05 -9.76
CA ASP A 397 -14.67 1.20 -9.99
C ASP A 397 -14.11 2.35 -9.13
N TYR A 398 -13.09 2.12 -8.30
CA TYR A 398 -12.47 3.15 -7.49
C TYR A 398 -11.89 4.28 -8.37
N GLU A 399 -12.38 5.50 -8.14
CA GLU A 399 -12.00 6.69 -8.90
C GLU A 399 -10.91 7.47 -8.16
N PHE A 400 -9.78 7.74 -8.83
CA PHE A 400 -8.70 8.59 -8.33
C PHE A 400 -8.01 9.34 -9.47
N SER A 401 -7.48 10.54 -9.20
CA SER A 401 -6.62 11.25 -10.17
C SER A 401 -5.22 10.69 -10.13
N TYR A 402 -4.78 10.12 -11.24
CA TYR A 402 -3.36 9.91 -11.47
C TYR A 402 -2.71 11.25 -11.88
N SER A 403 -1.96 11.89 -10.98
CA SER A 403 -1.12 13.03 -11.36
C SER A 403 0.10 12.52 -12.13
N GLN A 404 -0.08 12.29 -13.42
CA GLN A 404 1.00 12.08 -14.37
C GLN A 404 1.95 13.29 -14.31
N ASN A 405 3.12 13.16 -13.69
CA ASN A 405 4.28 13.98 -14.08
C ASN A 405 4.81 13.44 -15.42
N LEU A 406 3.98 13.53 -16.46
CA LEU A 406 4.41 13.32 -17.84
C LEU A 406 5.26 14.52 -18.22
N VAL A 407 6.58 14.38 -18.08
CA VAL A 407 7.51 15.14 -18.92
C VAL A 407 7.30 14.61 -20.34
N HIS A 408 6.34 15.20 -21.05
CA HIS A 408 6.14 14.99 -22.47
C HIS A 408 7.45 15.30 -23.19
N LYS A 409 8.14 14.27 -23.71
CA LYS A 409 9.14 14.45 -24.75
C LYS A 409 8.40 14.89 -26.01
N GLY A 410 8.47 16.19 -26.30
CA GLY A 410 8.11 16.73 -27.60
C GLY A 410 8.92 16.05 -28.70
N HIS A 411 8.23 15.77 -29.80
CA HIS A 411 8.77 15.28 -31.07
C HIS A 411 9.89 16.16 -31.64
#